data_AF-K2DL56-F1
#
_entry.id   AF-K2DL56-F1
#
_cell.length_a   1.000
_cell.length_b   1.000
_cell.length_c   1.000
_cell.angle_alpha   90.00
_cell.angle_beta   90.00
_cell.angle_gamma   90.00
#
_symmetry.space_group_name_H-M   'P 1'
#
loop_
_entity.id
_entity.type
_entity.pdbx_description
1 polymer ?
#
loop_
_entity_poly.entity_id
_entity_poly.type
_entity_poly.pdbx_seq_one_letter_code
_entity_poly.pdbx_strand_id
1 'polypeptide(L)'
;MEFSNRWVNQVLAQRGIPSPGLERIQACIAGADKQDRIRLYEVIQRMERGTESGDDWNWLLPTLKQAQIEHPPESVPLPEPVPLPEPVPLPEPVRQVKKAVKCVGPLIAEEQASTKKDTCTEAKALRPKHHIYGLKAALTVEMDELRTMGNGGGLLQTVILEAATATGHRSYDWSRKIAFQFMRRELPLLACALLGMLEKPLELGNHGQEANKFVVITDQGDKLFVQVKQGARLIAVPASPSDVHAWIELVMQALSTNTPAMGEAMQMVALRRVAAMENMRVDKAKKVAA
;
A
#
# COMPACT_ATOMS: atom_id res chain seq x y z
N MET A 1 9.23 -20.73 -5.74
CA MET A 1 9.12 -19.27 -5.52
C MET A 1 8.17 -18.78 -6.59
N GLU A 2 6.94 -18.45 -6.23
CA GLU A 2 5.96 -17.98 -7.22
C GLU A 2 6.19 -16.49 -7.49
N PHE A 3 6.27 -16.16 -8.78
CA PHE A 3 6.64 -14.85 -9.28
C PHE A 3 5.39 -14.19 -9.85
N SER A 4 4.91 -13.10 -9.25
CA SER A 4 3.69 -12.43 -9.73
C SER A 4 4.02 -11.51 -10.91
N ASN A 5 3.57 -11.85 -12.11
CA ASN A 5 3.78 -11.04 -13.32
C ASN A 5 3.14 -9.64 -13.19
N ARG A 6 2.02 -9.54 -12.47
CA ARG A 6 1.33 -8.27 -12.22
C ARG A 6 2.16 -7.34 -11.34
N TRP A 7 2.80 -7.90 -10.31
CA TRP A 7 3.70 -7.17 -9.42
C TRP A 7 4.88 -6.57 -10.19
N VAL A 8 5.55 -7.38 -11.03
CA VAL A 8 6.65 -6.91 -11.88
C VAL A 8 6.20 -5.77 -12.77
N ASN A 9 5.09 -5.96 -13.49
CA ASN A 9 4.54 -4.96 -14.39
C ASN A 9 4.28 -3.62 -13.69
N GLN A 10 3.72 -3.66 -12.49
CA GLN A 10 3.49 -2.46 -11.69
C GLN A 10 4.79 -1.83 -11.21
N VAL A 11 5.75 -2.60 -10.70
CA VAL A 11 7.05 -2.06 -10.24
C VAL A 11 7.74 -1.37 -11.40
N LEU A 12 7.75 -1.97 -12.60
CA LEU A 12 8.28 -1.34 -13.82
C LEU A 12 7.55 -0.04 -14.16
N ALA A 13 6.22 -0.05 -14.17
CA ALA A 13 5.41 1.14 -14.46
C ALA A 13 5.65 2.29 -13.45
N GLN A 14 5.75 1.97 -12.15
CA GLN A 14 6.08 2.93 -11.09
C GLN A 14 7.47 3.55 -11.27
N ARG A 15 8.37 2.84 -11.95
CA ARG A 15 9.72 3.31 -12.29
C ARG A 15 9.81 3.99 -13.65
N GLY A 16 8.68 4.19 -14.33
CA GLY A 16 8.65 4.77 -15.67
C GLY A 16 9.30 3.87 -16.73
N ILE A 17 9.48 2.58 -16.43
CA ILE A 17 10.02 1.61 -17.38
C ILE A 17 8.85 1.09 -18.21
N PRO A 18 8.93 1.18 -19.55
CA PRO A 18 7.94 0.57 -20.42
C PRO A 18 7.87 -0.93 -20.12
N SER A 19 6.71 -1.38 -19.66
CA SER A 19 6.51 -2.80 -19.43
C SER A 19 6.38 -3.54 -20.76
N PRO A 20 7.02 -4.70 -20.93
CA PRO A 20 6.84 -5.53 -22.11
C PRO A 20 5.46 -6.22 -22.18
N GLY A 21 4.63 -6.11 -21.13
CA GLY A 21 3.32 -6.77 -21.01
C GLY A 21 3.37 -8.05 -20.17
N LEU A 22 2.21 -8.46 -19.62
CA LEU A 22 2.14 -9.59 -18.67
C LEU A 22 2.60 -10.92 -19.26
N GLU A 23 2.19 -11.21 -20.50
CA GLU A 23 2.55 -12.44 -21.21
C GLU A 23 4.06 -12.52 -21.48
N ARG A 24 4.69 -11.39 -21.82
CA ARG A 24 6.14 -11.34 -22.05
C ARG A 24 6.94 -11.45 -20.78
N ILE A 25 6.48 -10.81 -19.69
CA ILE A 25 7.07 -10.99 -18.37
C ILE A 25 7.03 -12.48 -18.00
N GLN A 26 5.89 -13.14 -18.22
CA GLN A 26 5.73 -14.57 -17.98
C GLN A 26 6.71 -15.40 -18.81
N ALA A 27 6.83 -15.13 -20.11
CA ALA A 27 7.74 -15.84 -21.01
C ALA A 27 9.21 -15.64 -20.60
N CYS A 28 9.60 -14.40 -20.27
CA CYS A 28 10.95 -14.08 -19.79
C CYS A 28 11.29 -14.84 -18.50
N ILE A 29 10.37 -14.88 -17.53
CA ILE A 29 10.56 -15.63 -16.29
C ILE A 29 10.61 -17.15 -16.56
N ALA A 30 9.75 -17.65 -17.46
CA ALA A 30 9.71 -19.08 -17.79
C ALA A 30 10.96 -19.56 -18.56
N GLY A 31 11.57 -18.70 -19.37
CA GLY A 31 12.80 -18.97 -20.11
C GLY A 31 14.09 -18.78 -19.31
N ALA A 32 14.06 -17.93 -18.27
CA ALA A 32 15.23 -17.66 -17.43
C ALA A 32 15.67 -18.90 -16.63
N ASP A 33 16.98 -19.04 -16.41
CA ASP A 33 17.53 -20.07 -15.54
C ASP A 33 17.23 -19.79 -14.06
N LYS A 34 17.59 -20.72 -13.17
CA LYS A 34 17.29 -20.58 -11.75
C LYS A 34 18.01 -19.37 -11.12
N GLN A 35 19.23 -19.05 -11.55
CA GLN A 35 20.01 -17.95 -10.98
C GLN A 35 19.47 -16.59 -11.45
N ASP A 36 19.14 -16.47 -12.74
CA ASP A 36 18.54 -15.29 -13.32
C ASP A 36 17.16 -15.00 -12.75
N ARG A 37 16.34 -16.03 -12.47
CA ARG A 37 15.06 -15.84 -11.77
C ARG A 37 15.23 -15.28 -10.37
N ILE A 38 16.23 -15.78 -9.63
CA ILE A 38 16.54 -15.28 -8.29
C ILE A 38 17.01 -13.82 -8.37
N ARG A 39 17.94 -13.54 -9.29
CA ARG A 39 18.46 -12.17 -9.49
C ARG A 39 17.37 -11.21 -9.93
N LEU A 40 16.48 -11.62 -10.84
CA LEU A 40 15.33 -10.82 -11.27
C LEU A 40 14.41 -10.53 -10.09
N TYR A 41 14.12 -11.54 -9.25
CA TYR A 41 13.31 -11.34 -8.05
C TYR A 41 13.94 -10.29 -7.12
N GLU A 42 15.23 -10.43 -6.82
CA GLU A 42 15.97 -9.53 -5.92
C GLU A 42 16.07 -8.10 -6.45
N VAL A 43 16.28 -7.94 -7.76
CA VAL A 43 16.30 -6.63 -8.42
C VAL A 43 14.92 -5.98 -8.35
N ILE A 44 13.87 -6.68 -8.78
CA ILE A 44 12.50 -6.14 -8.73
C ILE A 44 12.09 -5.83 -7.28
N GLN A 45 12.48 -6.64 -6.31
CA GLN A 45 12.21 -6.38 -4.90
C GLN A 45 12.97 -5.16 -4.35
N ARG A 46 14.21 -4.91 -4.78
CA ARG A 46 14.93 -3.67 -4.42
C ARG A 46 14.31 -2.45 -5.08
N MET A 47 13.87 -2.57 -6.33
CA MET A 47 13.11 -1.53 -7.03
C MET A 47 11.73 -1.29 -6.40
N GLU A 48 11.11 -2.31 -5.83
CA GLU A 48 9.89 -2.15 -5.05
C GLU A 48 10.16 -1.30 -3.80
N ARG A 49 11.26 -1.61 -3.12
CA ARG A 49 11.63 -0.97 -1.85
C ARG A 49 12.16 0.46 -2.01
N GLY A 50 12.71 0.82 -3.17
CA GLY A 50 13.45 2.09 -3.30
C GLY A 50 14.91 2.00 -2.87
N THR A 51 15.49 0.81 -2.99
CA THR A 51 16.87 0.49 -2.54
C THR A 51 17.71 -0.14 -3.64
N GLU A 52 17.30 0.01 -4.89
CA GLU A 52 18.06 -0.41 -6.06
C GLU A 52 19.33 0.45 -6.27
N SER A 53 20.32 -0.17 -6.88
CA SER A 53 21.61 0.42 -7.27
C SER A 53 21.68 0.65 -8.78
N GLY A 54 22.67 1.41 -9.25
CA GLY A 54 22.90 1.60 -10.69
C GLY A 54 23.18 0.28 -11.44
N ASP A 55 23.80 -0.70 -10.79
CA ASP A 55 24.10 -2.00 -11.38
C ASP A 55 22.82 -2.82 -11.64
N ASP A 56 21.80 -2.63 -10.80
CA ASP A 56 20.50 -3.30 -10.99
C ASP A 56 19.82 -2.81 -12.27
N TRP A 57 19.92 -1.51 -12.53
CA TRP A 57 19.43 -0.89 -13.76
C TRP A 57 20.18 -1.38 -15.00
N ASN A 58 21.51 -1.40 -14.92
CA ASN A 58 22.36 -1.84 -16.02
C ASN A 58 22.14 -3.32 -16.36
N TRP A 59 21.78 -4.13 -15.38
CA TRP A 59 21.45 -5.53 -15.60
C TRP A 59 20.01 -5.74 -16.12
N LEU A 60 19.01 -5.08 -15.53
CA LEU A 60 17.60 -5.34 -15.84
C LEU A 60 17.21 -4.89 -17.26
N LEU A 61 17.70 -3.74 -17.71
CA LEU A 61 17.28 -3.14 -18.98
C LEU A 61 17.63 -4.02 -20.20
N PRO A 62 18.86 -4.53 -20.35
CA PRO A 62 19.19 -5.48 -21.42
C PRO A 62 18.33 -6.75 -21.37
N THR A 63 18.12 -7.34 -20.19
CA THR A 63 17.32 -8.55 -20.01
C THR A 63 15.88 -8.36 -20.48
N LEU A 64 15.26 -7.22 -20.13
CA LEU A 64 13.90 -6.90 -20.59
C LEU A 64 13.84 -6.60 -22.10
N LYS A 65 14.87 -5.97 -22.67
CA LYS A 65 14.94 -5.68 -24.12
C LYS A 65 15.12 -6.94 -24.95
N GLN A 66 15.95 -7.89 -24.50
CA GLN A 66 16.13 -9.16 -25.18
C GLN A 66 14.80 -9.94 -25.26
N ALA A 67 14.02 -9.92 -24.17
CA ALA A 67 12.66 -10.47 -24.14
C ALA A 67 11.66 -9.73 -25.05
N GLN A 68 11.92 -8.48 -25.44
CA GLN A 68 11.11 -7.74 -26.43
C GLN A 68 11.47 -8.09 -27.88
N ILE A 69 12.70 -8.56 -28.15
CA ILE A 69 13.19 -8.85 -29.50
C ILE A 69 12.89 -10.29 -29.92
N GLU A 70 12.99 -11.26 -29.01
CA GLU A 70 12.83 -12.70 -29.34
C GLU A 70 11.39 -13.11 -29.70
N HIS A 71 10.39 -12.30 -29.35
CA HIS A 71 9.00 -12.48 -29.76
C HIS A 71 8.37 -11.14 -30.20
N PRO A 72 8.36 -10.82 -31.51
CA PRO A 72 7.74 -9.60 -32.01
C PRO A 72 6.25 -9.59 -31.65
N PRO A 73 5.61 -8.42 -31.50
CA PRO A 73 4.17 -8.36 -31.29
C PRO A 73 3.49 -8.94 -32.54
N GLU A 74 2.86 -10.11 -32.39
CA GLU A 74 1.91 -10.57 -33.39
C GLU A 74 0.80 -9.52 -33.44
N SER A 75 0.66 -8.88 -34.60
CA SER A 75 -0.34 -7.85 -34.83
C SER A 75 -1.72 -8.47 -34.63
N VAL A 76 -2.34 -8.20 -33.49
CA VAL A 76 -3.74 -8.54 -33.24
C VAL A 76 -4.57 -7.84 -34.33
N PRO A 77 -5.30 -8.57 -35.19
CA PRO A 77 -6.23 -7.94 -36.11
C PRO A 77 -7.27 -7.16 -35.30
N LEU A 78 -7.53 -5.92 -35.70
CA LEU A 78 -8.62 -5.11 -35.14
C LEU A 78 -9.91 -5.96 -35.14
N PRO A 79 -10.59 -6.15 -33.99
CA PRO A 79 -11.89 -6.79 -34.00
C PRO A 79 -12.86 -5.88 -34.77
N GLU A 80 -13.58 -6.47 -35.73
CA GLU A 80 -14.67 -5.81 -36.44
C GLU A 80 -15.72 -5.29 -35.43
N PRO A 81 -16.33 -4.12 -35.68
CA PRO A 81 -17.26 -3.50 -34.75
C PRO A 81 -18.51 -4.38 -34.57
N VAL A 82 -18.66 -4.93 -33.38
CA VAL A 82 -19.89 -5.60 -32.93
C VAL A 82 -21.00 -4.54 -32.78
N PRO A 83 -22.22 -4.76 -33.32
CA PRO A 83 -23.33 -3.82 -33.14
C PRO A 83 -23.71 -3.67 -31.67
N LEU A 84 -23.91 -2.43 -31.23
CA LEU A 84 -24.38 -2.08 -29.89
C LEU A 84 -25.79 -2.65 -29.65
N PRO A 85 -26.06 -3.35 -28.53
CA PRO A 85 -27.42 -3.65 -28.11
C PRO A 85 -28.10 -2.38 -27.55
N GLU A 86 -29.39 -2.23 -27.87
CA GLU A 86 -30.26 -1.12 -27.44
C GLU A 86 -30.41 -1.04 -25.90
N PRO A 87 -30.64 0.18 -25.35
CA PRO A 87 -30.68 0.39 -23.92
C PRO A 87 -31.95 -0.19 -23.28
N VAL A 88 -31.77 -1.06 -22.30
CA VAL A 88 -32.83 -1.56 -21.41
C VAL A 88 -33.22 -0.45 -20.41
N PRO A 89 -34.52 -0.17 -20.17
CA PRO A 89 -34.96 0.87 -19.25
C PRO A 89 -34.72 0.49 -17.78
N LEU A 90 -34.34 1.48 -16.97
CA LEU A 90 -34.17 1.38 -15.51
C LEU A 90 -35.50 1.07 -14.81
N PRO A 91 -35.52 0.18 -13.80
CA PRO A 91 -36.66 0.06 -12.89
C PRO A 91 -36.63 1.13 -11.78
N GLU A 92 -37.82 1.68 -11.51
CA GLU A 92 -38.17 2.66 -10.49
C GLU A 92 -38.04 2.17 -9.02
N PRO A 93 -38.02 3.09 -8.02
CA PRO A 93 -37.67 2.75 -6.64
C PRO A 93 -38.84 2.14 -5.87
N VAL A 94 -38.60 0.97 -5.25
CA VAL A 94 -39.55 0.36 -4.31
C VAL A 94 -39.34 0.94 -2.91
N ARG A 95 -40.46 1.45 -2.38
CA ARG A 95 -40.68 2.04 -1.05
C ARG A 95 -40.88 0.94 0.01
N GLN A 96 -40.68 1.32 1.29
CA GLN A 96 -41.14 0.67 2.55
C GLN A 96 -40.11 -0.23 3.27
N VAL A 97 -39.97 -0.30 4.60
CA VAL A 97 -40.69 0.31 5.75
C VAL A 97 -39.78 0.31 7.00
N LYS A 98 -40.06 1.22 7.94
CA LYS A 98 -39.42 1.41 9.25
C LYS A 98 -39.58 0.20 10.18
N LYS A 99 -38.57 -0.09 11.02
CA LYS A 99 -38.81 -0.50 12.41
C LYS A 99 -37.72 0.02 13.34
N ALA A 100 -38.18 0.64 14.43
CA ALA A 100 -37.39 1.20 15.51
C ALA A 100 -37.09 0.14 16.56
N VAL A 101 -35.91 0.23 17.19
CA VAL A 101 -35.73 -0.15 18.60
C VAL A 101 -34.91 0.96 19.26
N LYS A 102 -35.38 1.39 20.43
CA LYS A 102 -34.89 2.51 21.23
C LYS A 102 -34.52 1.98 22.62
N CYS A 103 -33.72 2.77 23.33
CA CYS A 103 -33.45 2.78 24.77
C CYS A 103 -32.24 1.97 25.26
N VAL A 104 -31.42 2.39 26.22
CA VAL A 104 -31.15 3.65 26.98
C VAL A 104 -29.78 3.41 27.67
N GLY A 105 -28.99 4.47 27.94
CA GLY A 105 -27.64 4.41 28.54
C GLY A 105 -27.60 4.15 30.07
N PRO A 106 -26.66 4.77 30.81
CA PRO A 106 -25.23 4.44 30.89
C PRO A 106 -24.82 4.07 32.33
N LEU A 107 -23.82 3.21 32.53
CA LEU A 107 -23.14 3.08 33.83
C LEU A 107 -21.64 2.84 33.68
N ILE A 108 -20.91 3.60 34.48
CA ILE A 108 -19.47 3.63 34.72
C ILE A 108 -19.04 2.39 35.50
N ALA A 109 -17.81 1.91 35.26
CA ALA A 109 -16.93 1.02 36.05
C ALA A 109 -16.46 -0.17 35.19
N GLU A 110 -15.24 -0.68 35.27
CA GLU A 110 -14.00 -0.32 35.93
C GLU A 110 -12.93 -1.13 35.19
N GLU A 111 -11.70 -0.65 35.30
CA GLU A 111 -10.47 -1.24 34.83
C GLU A 111 -10.28 -2.65 35.39
N GLN A 112 -10.10 -3.66 34.54
CA GLN A 112 -9.54 -4.94 34.97
C GLN A 112 -8.48 -5.43 33.97
N ALA A 113 -7.25 -5.34 34.46
CA ALA A 113 -6.04 -5.93 33.91
C ALA A 113 -6.25 -7.43 33.65
N SER A 114 -6.08 -7.83 32.39
CA SER A 114 -5.94 -9.24 32.03
C SER A 114 -4.46 -9.58 31.90
N THR A 115 -3.91 -10.10 32.98
CA THR A 115 -2.62 -10.80 33.02
C THR A 115 -2.70 -12.18 32.36
N LYS A 116 -1.63 -12.55 31.64
CA LYS A 116 -1.18 -13.87 31.10
C LYS A 116 -1.31 -13.98 29.58
N LYS A 117 -0.28 -14.33 28.80
CA LYS A 117 1.07 -14.88 29.10
C LYS A 117 1.91 -14.68 27.83
N ASP A 118 2.80 -13.68 27.82
CA ASP A 118 3.71 -13.45 26.71
C ASP A 118 4.87 -14.45 26.77
N THR A 119 4.76 -15.50 25.97
CA THR A 119 5.95 -16.21 25.48
C THR A 119 6.21 -15.68 24.08
N CYS A 120 7.02 -14.63 23.99
CA CYS A 120 7.65 -14.20 22.75
C CYS A 120 9.09 -13.77 23.04
N THR A 121 9.98 -14.39 22.30
CA THR A 121 11.41 -14.17 22.15
C THR A 121 11.82 -12.70 22.30
N GLU A 122 12.85 -12.46 23.12
CA GLU A 122 13.72 -11.29 23.24
C GLU A 122 13.15 -9.90 22.96
N ALA A 123 13.25 -9.04 23.98
CA ALA A 123 12.86 -7.64 24.01
C ALA A 123 13.23 -6.87 22.73
N LYS A 124 12.30 -6.84 21.77
CA LYS A 124 12.22 -5.84 20.72
C LYS A 124 12.15 -4.50 21.47
N ALA A 125 13.21 -3.70 21.44
CA ALA A 125 13.21 -2.35 22.01
C ALA A 125 11.89 -1.67 21.63
N LEU A 126 11.19 -1.07 22.60
CA LEU A 126 9.82 -0.56 22.41
C LEU A 126 9.82 0.45 21.25
N ARG A 127 9.44 0.00 20.06
CA ARG A 127 9.35 0.89 18.90
C ARG A 127 8.14 1.80 19.09
N PRO A 128 8.26 3.10 18.78
CA PRO A 128 7.12 4.02 18.83
C PRO A 128 5.95 3.46 18.02
N LYS A 129 4.76 3.46 18.61
CA LYS A 129 3.54 2.98 17.97
C LYS A 129 2.31 3.70 18.50
N HIS A 130 1.27 3.72 17.68
CA HIS A 130 -0.03 4.29 17.99
C HIS A 130 -1.14 3.31 17.62
N HIS A 131 -2.16 3.23 18.47
CA HIS A 131 -3.32 2.35 18.28
C HIS A 131 -4.56 3.18 17.94
N ILE A 132 -5.28 2.77 16.90
CA ILE A 132 -6.48 3.43 16.41
C ILE A 132 -7.64 2.43 16.52
N TYR A 133 -8.62 2.74 17.37
CA TYR A 133 -9.73 1.83 17.66
C TYR A 133 -11.03 2.30 17.01
N GLY A 134 -11.62 1.41 16.21
CA GLY A 134 -12.97 1.56 15.68
C GLY A 134 -13.93 0.52 16.25
N LEU A 135 -15.22 0.69 15.93
CA LEU A 135 -16.28 -0.22 16.39
C LEU A 135 -16.15 -1.63 15.80
N LYS A 136 -15.75 -1.75 14.52
CA LYS A 136 -15.70 -3.02 13.78
C LYS A 136 -14.28 -3.54 13.56
N ALA A 137 -13.27 -2.73 13.84
CA ALA A 137 -11.87 -3.02 13.55
C ALA A 137 -10.95 -2.06 14.29
N ALA A 138 -9.67 -2.41 14.37
CA ALA A 138 -8.61 -1.57 14.92
C ALA A 138 -7.39 -1.58 13.98
N LEU A 139 -6.62 -0.51 14.04
CA LEU A 139 -5.31 -0.39 13.42
C LEU A 139 -4.23 -0.18 14.49
N THR A 140 -3.04 -0.68 14.23
CA THR A 140 -1.81 -0.26 14.90
C THR A 140 -0.86 0.27 13.84
N VAL A 141 -0.28 1.44 14.07
CA VAL A 141 0.83 1.98 13.28
C VAL A 141 2.08 1.98 14.15
N GLU A 142 3.16 1.39 13.66
CA GLU A 142 4.41 1.21 14.43
C GLU A 142 5.60 1.59 13.55
N MET A 143 6.61 2.24 14.13
CA MET A 143 7.90 2.43 13.49
C MET A 143 8.56 1.07 13.20
N ASP A 144 9.07 0.89 11.99
CA ASP A 144 9.68 -0.35 11.57
C ASP A 144 10.93 -0.10 10.72
N GLU A 145 11.67 -1.16 10.45
CA GLU A 145 12.87 -1.09 9.63
C GLU A 145 12.63 -1.83 8.32
N LEU A 146 12.96 -1.17 7.22
CA LEU A 146 12.89 -1.78 5.90
C LEU A 146 14.03 -2.81 5.80
N ARG A 147 13.65 -4.07 5.67
CA ARG A 147 14.62 -5.19 5.63
C ARG A 147 15.36 -5.19 4.30
N THR A 148 16.46 -4.46 4.16
CA THR A 148 17.32 -4.54 2.98
C THR A 148 18.04 -5.89 2.99
N MET A 149 17.75 -6.76 2.03
CA MET A 149 18.56 -7.97 1.81
C MET A 149 19.83 -7.52 1.11
N GLY A 150 20.96 -7.50 1.83
CA GLY A 150 22.25 -7.11 1.29
C GLY A 150 23.20 -6.62 2.37
N ASN A 151 24.36 -7.26 2.47
CA ASN A 151 25.44 -6.89 3.39
C ASN A 151 25.95 -5.48 3.04
N GLY A 152 25.54 -4.46 3.82
CA GLY A 152 26.14 -3.13 3.78
C GLY A 152 25.19 -1.94 3.60
N GLY A 153 23.88 -2.17 3.40
CA GLY A 153 22.90 -1.08 3.36
C GLY A 153 22.45 -0.68 4.77
N GLY A 154 22.54 0.61 5.13
CA GLY A 154 22.02 1.12 6.40
C GLY A 154 20.54 0.77 6.61
N LEU A 155 20.13 0.61 7.88
CA LEU A 155 18.72 0.36 8.22
C LEU A 155 17.89 1.61 7.89
N LEU A 156 17.04 1.49 6.88
CA LEU A 156 16.07 2.52 6.55
C LEU A 156 14.85 2.37 7.46
N GLN A 157 14.43 3.47 8.07
CA GLN A 157 13.21 3.52 8.86
C GLN A 157 11.98 3.58 7.95
N THR A 158 10.92 2.94 8.39
CA THR A 158 9.61 2.95 7.75
C THR A 158 8.53 2.84 8.81
N VAL A 159 7.27 2.73 8.38
CA VAL A 159 6.14 2.45 9.24
C VAL A 159 5.50 1.13 8.79
N ILE A 160 5.01 0.35 9.74
CA ILE A 160 4.13 -0.77 9.49
C ILE A 160 2.73 -0.46 10.01
N LEU A 161 1.73 -0.87 9.24
CA LEU A 161 0.34 -0.79 9.60
C LEU A 161 -0.22 -2.21 9.77
N GLU A 162 -0.85 -2.47 10.91
CA GLU A 162 -1.49 -3.73 11.21
C GLU A 162 -2.98 -3.52 11.46
N ALA A 163 -3.84 -4.26 10.75
CA ALA A 163 -5.28 -4.13 10.84
C ALA A 163 -5.92 -5.42 11.37
N ALA A 164 -6.81 -5.29 12.35
CA ALA A 164 -7.53 -6.42 12.95
C ALA A 164 -9.03 -6.15 13.00
N THR A 165 -9.85 -7.19 12.79
CA THR A 165 -11.31 -7.13 12.91
C THR A 165 -11.73 -7.25 14.37
N ALA A 166 -12.81 -6.58 14.75
CA ALA A 166 -13.38 -6.72 16.09
C ALA A 166 -13.94 -8.14 16.30
N THR A 167 -13.72 -8.69 17.49
CA THR A 167 -14.31 -9.96 17.96
C THR A 167 -15.41 -9.73 19.00
N GLY A 168 -15.49 -8.52 19.55
CA GLY A 168 -16.45 -8.14 20.58
C GLY A 168 -16.28 -6.68 20.98
N HIS A 169 -16.86 -6.29 22.12
CA HIS A 169 -16.69 -4.94 22.64
C HIS A 169 -15.22 -4.67 22.98
N ARG A 170 -14.59 -3.71 22.28
CA ARG A 170 -13.19 -3.31 22.48
C ARG A 170 -12.18 -4.46 22.40
N SER A 171 -12.52 -5.53 21.67
CA SER A 171 -11.69 -6.73 21.49
C SER A 171 -11.50 -6.99 20.01
N TYR A 172 -10.28 -7.36 19.61
CA TYR A 172 -9.87 -7.47 18.21
C TYR A 172 -9.04 -8.72 17.95
N ASP A 173 -9.23 -9.35 16.79
CA ASP A 173 -8.51 -10.55 16.36
C ASP A 173 -7.14 -10.19 15.76
N TRP A 174 -6.16 -9.94 16.62
CA TRP A 174 -4.79 -9.69 16.19
C TRP A 174 -4.08 -10.94 15.65
N SER A 175 -4.61 -12.14 15.92
CA SER A 175 -4.02 -13.39 15.42
C SER A 175 -4.18 -13.51 13.90
N ARG A 176 -5.26 -12.92 13.35
CA ARG A 176 -5.55 -12.88 11.90
C ARG A 176 -5.37 -11.49 11.30
N LYS A 177 -4.50 -10.66 11.87
CA LYS A 177 -4.27 -9.29 11.37
C LYS A 177 -3.74 -9.25 9.94
N ILE A 178 -4.04 -8.18 9.23
CA ILE A 178 -3.40 -7.85 7.94
C ILE A 178 -2.28 -6.86 8.24
N ALA A 179 -1.04 -7.27 7.98
CA ALA A 179 0.14 -6.41 8.11
C ALA A 179 0.59 -5.86 6.75
N PHE A 180 0.83 -4.55 6.70
CA PHE A 180 1.25 -3.78 5.54
C PHE A 180 2.43 -2.88 5.94
N GLN A 181 3.64 -3.20 5.46
CA GLN A 181 4.82 -2.36 5.66
C GLN A 181 4.93 -1.41 4.46
N PHE A 182 5.05 -0.11 4.73
CA PHE A 182 5.25 0.89 3.68
C PHE A 182 6.68 0.79 3.13
N MET A 183 6.84 0.94 1.82
CA MET A 183 8.16 0.99 1.18
C MET A 183 8.74 2.41 1.30
N ARG A 184 10.08 2.55 1.16
CA ARG A 184 10.76 3.86 1.26
C ARG A 184 10.13 4.91 0.34
N ARG A 185 9.82 4.53 -0.90
CA ARG A 185 9.23 5.41 -1.92
C ARG A 185 7.79 5.84 -1.60
N GLU A 186 7.09 5.09 -0.75
CA GLU A 186 5.69 5.31 -0.41
C GLU A 186 5.55 6.23 0.80
N LEU A 187 6.57 6.32 1.66
CA LEU A 187 6.56 7.19 2.84
C LEU A 187 6.27 8.66 2.51
N PRO A 188 6.85 9.28 1.46
CA PRO A 188 6.49 10.66 1.11
C PRO A 188 5.03 10.80 0.68
N LEU A 189 4.49 9.82 -0.07
CA LEU A 189 3.08 9.83 -0.48
C LEU A 189 2.15 9.66 0.72
N LEU A 190 2.51 8.77 1.64
CA LEU A 190 1.81 8.59 2.91
C LEU A 190 1.80 9.88 3.72
N ALA A 191 2.95 10.55 3.86
CA ALA A 191 3.03 11.85 4.53
C ALA A 191 2.12 12.89 3.87
N CYS A 192 2.15 13.00 2.54
CA CYS A 192 1.27 13.91 1.81
C CYS A 192 -0.22 13.60 2.04
N ALA A 193 -0.61 12.33 2.10
CA ALA A 193 -1.99 11.93 2.39
C ALA A 193 -2.41 12.33 3.81
N LEU A 194 -1.57 12.04 4.81
CA LEU A 194 -1.87 12.37 6.21
C LEU A 194 -1.90 13.89 6.47
N LEU A 195 -1.06 14.66 5.75
CA LEU A 195 -1.04 16.12 5.80
C LEU A 195 -2.16 16.78 4.98
N GLY A 196 -3.06 16.02 4.36
CA GLY A 196 -4.17 16.55 3.56
C GLY A 196 -3.73 17.24 2.27
N MET A 197 -2.57 16.88 1.71
CA MET A 197 -2.02 17.50 0.50
C MET A 197 -2.48 16.82 -0.80
N LEU A 198 -3.08 15.64 -0.70
CA LEU A 198 -3.57 14.89 -1.86
C LEU A 198 -5.04 15.19 -2.13
N GLU A 199 -5.39 15.46 -3.39
CA GLU A 199 -6.76 15.78 -3.81
C GLU A 199 -7.65 14.54 -4.03
N LYS A 200 -7.04 13.36 -3.98
CA LYS A 200 -7.66 12.07 -4.26
C LYS A 200 -7.18 11.05 -3.21
N PRO A 201 -7.94 9.98 -2.97
CA PRO A 201 -7.51 8.93 -2.06
C PRO A 201 -6.13 8.40 -2.42
N LEU A 202 -5.28 8.22 -1.42
CA LEU A 202 -4.02 7.53 -1.61
C LEU A 202 -4.29 6.03 -1.74
N GLU A 203 -3.89 5.44 -2.86
CA GLU A 203 -4.01 4.00 -3.10
C GLU A 203 -2.62 3.38 -3.26
N LEU A 204 -2.24 2.54 -2.29
CA LEU A 204 -1.00 1.77 -2.29
C LEU A 204 -1.35 0.29 -2.35
N GLY A 205 -0.63 -0.49 -3.16
CA GLY A 205 -1.14 -1.79 -3.58
C GLY A 205 -0.09 -2.77 -4.06
N ASN A 206 -0.54 -4.03 -4.14
CA ASN A 206 0.23 -5.20 -4.57
C ASN A 206 1.41 -5.54 -3.66
N HIS A 207 1.20 -5.39 -2.35
CA HIS A 207 2.18 -5.81 -1.34
C HIS A 207 1.98 -7.28 -0.96
N GLY A 208 2.99 -7.85 -0.31
CA GLY A 208 3.00 -9.23 0.18
C GLY A 208 3.39 -10.24 -0.89
N GLN A 209 3.63 -11.48 -0.48
CA GLN A 209 4.13 -12.54 -1.37
C GLN A 209 3.19 -12.80 -2.56
N GLU A 210 1.88 -12.70 -2.32
CA GLU A 210 0.84 -12.90 -3.35
C GLU A 210 0.46 -11.60 -4.09
N ALA A 211 1.12 -10.47 -3.77
CA ALA A 211 0.82 -9.16 -4.36
C ALA A 211 -0.67 -8.77 -4.28
N ASN A 212 -1.34 -9.14 -3.18
CA ASN A 212 -2.78 -8.97 -2.99
C ASN A 212 -3.16 -8.07 -1.82
N LYS A 213 -2.18 -7.36 -1.25
CA LYS A 213 -2.40 -6.40 -0.15
C LYS A 213 -2.46 -4.96 -0.67
N PHE A 214 -3.42 -4.22 -0.15
CA PHE A 214 -3.66 -2.82 -0.52
C PHE A 214 -4.01 -1.99 0.70
N VAL A 215 -3.60 -0.72 0.69
CA VAL A 215 -4.02 0.32 1.63
C VAL A 215 -4.62 1.46 0.83
N VAL A 216 -5.80 1.90 1.25
CA VAL A 216 -6.45 3.10 0.72
C VAL A 216 -6.69 4.07 1.87
N ILE A 217 -6.26 5.32 1.72
CA ILE A 217 -6.48 6.39 2.70
C ILE A 217 -7.31 7.47 2.02
N THR A 218 -8.50 7.71 2.56
CA THR A 218 -9.44 8.70 2.05
C THR A 218 -9.64 9.79 3.07
N ASP A 219 -9.41 11.04 2.67
CA ASP A 219 -9.76 12.21 3.48
C ASP A 219 -11.28 12.47 3.42
N GLN A 220 -11.93 12.56 4.58
CA GLN A 220 -13.36 12.87 4.73
C GLN A 220 -13.59 14.25 5.37
N GLY A 221 -12.54 15.04 5.57
CA GLY A 221 -12.58 16.36 6.19
C GLY A 221 -12.46 16.31 7.72
N ASP A 222 -13.42 15.66 8.41
CA ASP A 222 -13.42 15.56 9.87
C ASP A 222 -12.57 14.41 10.44
N LYS A 223 -12.17 13.49 9.57
CA LYS A 223 -11.37 12.29 9.87
C LYS A 223 -10.77 11.71 8.58
N LEU A 224 -9.78 10.84 8.74
CA LEU A 224 -9.33 9.97 7.64
C LEU A 224 -10.03 8.62 7.73
N PHE A 225 -10.39 8.06 6.58
CA PHE A 225 -10.92 6.70 6.49
C PHE A 225 -9.87 5.78 5.86
N VAL A 226 -9.39 4.82 6.64
CA VAL A 226 -8.28 3.93 6.25
C VAL A 226 -8.84 2.55 5.95
N GLN A 227 -8.57 2.04 4.77
CA GLN A 227 -8.97 0.71 4.32
C GLN A 227 -7.74 -0.15 4.04
N VAL A 228 -7.72 -1.37 4.57
CA VAL A 228 -6.67 -2.36 4.34
C VAL A 228 -7.31 -3.60 3.75
N LYS A 229 -6.82 -4.03 2.59
CA LYS A 229 -7.31 -5.18 1.86
C LYS A 229 -6.24 -6.26 1.77
N GLN A 230 -6.65 -7.52 1.86
CA GLN A 230 -5.83 -8.68 1.51
C GLN A 230 -6.74 -9.74 0.87
N GLY A 231 -6.62 -9.93 -0.45
CA GLY A 231 -7.53 -10.79 -1.20
C GLY A 231 -8.99 -10.34 -1.01
N ALA A 232 -9.86 -11.24 -0.55
CA ALA A 232 -11.27 -10.94 -0.27
C ALA A 232 -11.52 -10.21 1.06
N ARG A 233 -10.51 -10.12 1.95
CA ARG A 233 -10.65 -9.49 3.25
C ARG A 233 -10.46 -7.97 3.13
N LEU A 234 -11.38 -7.21 3.72
CA LEU A 234 -11.33 -5.75 3.83
C LEU A 234 -11.56 -5.34 5.29
N ILE A 235 -10.62 -4.58 5.85
CA ILE A 235 -10.70 -4.01 7.19
C ILE A 235 -10.65 -2.49 7.04
N ALA A 236 -11.59 -1.77 7.65
CA ALA A 236 -11.66 -0.32 7.55
C ALA A 236 -11.85 0.33 8.92
N VAL A 237 -11.10 1.40 9.18
CA VAL A 237 -11.08 2.10 10.47
C VAL A 237 -11.05 3.61 10.22
N PRO A 238 -11.95 4.38 10.86
CA PRO A 238 -11.83 5.84 10.90
C PRO A 238 -10.71 6.25 11.86
N ALA A 239 -9.84 7.15 11.42
CA ALA A 239 -8.79 7.77 12.22
C ALA A 239 -9.19 9.22 12.55
N SER A 240 -9.32 9.52 13.84
CA SER A 240 -9.67 10.85 14.34
C SER A 240 -8.50 11.84 14.21
N PRO A 241 -8.71 13.16 14.38
CA PRO A 241 -7.62 14.13 14.29
C PRO A 241 -6.42 13.84 15.21
N SER A 242 -6.66 13.33 16.42
CA SER A 242 -5.58 12.92 17.33
C SER A 242 -4.82 11.70 16.82
N ASP A 243 -5.50 10.75 16.18
CA ASP A 243 -4.86 9.58 15.57
C ASP A 243 -4.01 9.97 14.36
N VAL A 244 -4.53 10.88 13.55
CA VAL A 244 -3.83 11.40 12.37
C VAL A 244 -2.56 12.15 12.79
N HIS A 245 -2.63 12.97 13.85
CA HIS A 245 -1.46 13.65 14.40
C HIS A 245 -0.37 12.66 14.82
N ALA A 246 -0.70 11.68 15.65
CA ALA A 246 0.26 10.66 16.10
C ALA A 246 0.86 9.87 14.92
N TRP A 247 0.06 9.60 13.87
CA TRP A 247 0.56 8.93 12.69
C TRP A 247 1.50 9.83 11.86
N ILE A 248 1.20 11.12 11.71
CA ILE A 248 2.09 12.09 11.07
C ILE A 248 3.44 12.10 11.78
N GLU A 249 3.47 12.12 13.12
CA GLU A 249 4.72 12.11 13.89
C GLU A 249 5.61 10.92 13.54
N LEU A 250 5.04 9.70 13.50
CA LEU A 250 5.79 8.48 13.15
C LEU A 250 6.34 8.56 11.72
N VAL A 251 5.53 9.01 10.76
CA VAL A 251 5.94 9.10 9.35
C VAL A 251 7.02 10.17 9.14
N MET A 252 6.85 11.34 9.76
CA MET A 252 7.84 12.43 9.69
C MET A 252 9.16 12.02 10.37
N GLN A 253 9.10 11.30 11.50
CA GLN A 253 10.29 10.74 12.14
C GLN A 253 11.02 9.75 11.24
N ALA A 254 10.30 8.85 10.56
CA ALA A 254 10.90 7.92 9.60
C ALA A 254 11.56 8.65 8.43
N LEU A 255 10.89 9.65 7.85
CA LEU A 255 11.45 10.45 6.75
C LEU A 255 12.71 11.20 7.19
N SER A 256 12.69 11.87 8.34
CA SER A 256 13.85 12.63 8.85
C SER A 256 15.04 11.72 9.17
N THR A 257 14.79 10.53 9.75
CA THR A 257 15.84 9.55 10.02
C THR A 257 16.49 9.04 8.74
N ASN A 258 15.71 8.87 7.66
CA ASN A 258 16.21 8.42 6.37
C ASN A 258 17.00 9.49 5.60
N THR A 259 16.82 10.76 5.93
CA THR A 259 17.48 11.89 5.24
C THR A 259 17.99 12.94 6.24
N PRO A 260 18.95 12.60 7.13
CA PRO A 260 19.35 13.49 8.24
C PRO A 260 20.00 14.80 7.77
N ALA A 261 20.58 14.82 6.57
CA ALA A 261 21.14 16.04 5.97
C ALA A 261 20.06 16.99 5.42
N MET A 262 18.82 16.52 5.24
CA MET A 262 17.70 17.33 4.76
C MET A 262 17.01 17.98 5.96
N GLY A 263 17.13 19.30 6.11
CA GLY A 263 16.41 20.02 7.15
C GLY A 263 14.88 19.97 6.97
N GLU A 264 14.14 20.11 8.06
CA GLU A 264 12.66 20.00 8.09
C GLU A 264 11.95 20.92 7.10
N ALA A 265 12.40 22.18 7.00
CA ALA A 265 11.83 23.14 6.05
C ALA A 265 11.96 22.67 4.59
N MET A 266 13.12 22.10 4.24
CA MET A 266 13.36 21.56 2.90
C MET A 266 12.53 20.29 2.66
N GLN A 267 12.39 19.45 3.69
CA GLN A 267 11.55 18.25 3.63
C GLN A 267 10.09 18.61 3.34
N MET A 268 9.55 19.63 3.99
CA MET A 268 8.18 20.12 3.71
C MET A 268 8.02 20.68 2.29
N VAL A 269 9.03 21.38 1.77
CA VAL A 269 9.03 21.83 0.36
C VAL A 269 9.04 20.65 -0.60
N ALA A 270 9.86 19.62 -0.31
CA ALA A 270 9.91 18.40 -1.11
C ALA A 270 8.55 17.65 -1.09
N LEU A 271 7.90 17.53 0.07
CA LEU A 271 6.58 16.91 0.18
C LEU A 271 5.51 17.65 -0.64
N ARG A 272 5.48 18.99 -0.57
CA ARG A 272 4.58 19.79 -1.41
C ARG A 272 4.80 19.54 -2.90
N ARG A 273 6.05 19.42 -3.33
CA ARG A 273 6.38 19.09 -4.72
C ARG A 273 5.90 17.69 -5.11
N VAL A 274 6.09 16.70 -4.24
CA VAL A 274 5.60 15.33 -4.45
C VAL A 274 4.08 15.30 -4.58
N ALA A 275 3.36 15.97 -3.67
CA ALA A 275 1.90 16.06 -3.71
C ALA A 275 1.40 16.67 -5.03
N ALA A 276 2.00 17.78 -5.47
CA ALA A 276 1.63 18.42 -6.73
C ALA A 276 1.82 17.50 -7.94
N MET A 277 2.93 16.74 -7.98
CA MET A 277 3.18 15.77 -9.04
C MET A 277 2.18 14.61 -9.02
N GLU A 278 1.82 14.12 -7.83
CA GLU A 278 0.89 13.02 -7.66
C GLU A 278 -0.54 13.42 -8.07
N ASN A 279 -1.01 14.59 -7.66
CA ASN A 279 -2.33 15.11 -8.07
C ASN A 279 -2.42 15.20 -9.61
N MET A 280 -1.38 15.74 -10.27
CA MET A 280 -1.32 15.79 -11.74
C MET A 280 -1.32 14.40 -12.39
N ARG A 281 -0.63 13.42 -11.78
CA ARG A 281 -0.55 12.04 -12.30
C ARG A 281 -1.92 11.38 -12.29
N VAL A 282 -2.66 11.51 -11.18
CA VAL A 282 -3.99 10.93 -11.02
C VAL A 282 -4.99 11.56 -12.01
N ASP A 283 -4.93 12.88 -12.21
CA ASP A 283 -5.79 13.56 -13.18
C ASP A 283 -5.55 13.12 -14.62
N LYS A 284 -4.28 12.89 -15.01
CA LYS A 284 -3.94 12.36 -16.34
C LYS A 284 -4.48 10.95 -16.53
N ALA A 285 -4.33 10.07 -15.54
CA ALA A 285 -4.83 8.71 -15.62
C ALA A 285 -6.35 8.66 -15.85
N LYS A 286 -7.11 9.59 -15.23
CA LYS A 286 -8.55 9.70 -15.42
C LYS A 286 -8.93 10.15 -16.83
N LYS A 287 -8.19 11.09 -17.42
CA LYS A 287 -8.45 11.58 -18.79
C LYS A 287 -8.20 10.51 -19.87
N VAL A 288 -7.34 9.53 -19.61
CA VAL A 288 -7.07 8.43 -20.54
C VAL A 288 -8.13 7.34 -20.45
N ALA A 289 -8.83 7.23 -19.32
CA ALA A 289 -9.87 6.23 -19.09
C ALA A 289 -11.29 6.71 -19.46
N ALA A 290 -11.45 7.97 -19.87
CA ALA A 290 -12.71 8.60 -20.28
C ALA A 290 -12.72 8.83 -21.79
#